data_AF-A0A8T2C582-F1
#
_entry.id   AF-A0A8T2C582-F1
#
_cell.length_a   1.000
_cell.length_b   1.000
_cell.length_c   1.000
_cell.angle_alpha   90.00
_cell.angle_beta   90.00
_cell.angle_gamma   90.00
#
_symmetry.space_group_name_H-M   'P 1'
#
loop_
_entity.id
_entity.type
_entity.pdbx_description
1 polymer ?
#
loop_
_entity_poly.entity_id
_entity_poly.type
_entity_poly.pdbx_seq_one_letter_code
_entity_poly.pdbx_strand_id
1 'polypeptide(L)'
;MGLLRSFDQFANAVIEEAYERVIVGDLYCDIPLGLYIIRGENVVLIGELDVEKEELPAQMVQVSEAEIKRAQKAEKEEMLLKGTMRKRMEFLDLD
;
A
#
# COMPACT_ATOMS: atom_id res chain seq x y z
N MET A 1 7.95 4.68 -0.77
CA MET A 1 8.73 5.55 -1.68
C MET A 1 10.01 5.95 -0.97
N GLY A 2 11.03 6.39 -1.71
CA GLY A 2 12.32 6.79 -1.14
C GLY A 2 13.44 6.71 -2.19
N LEU A 3 14.68 6.96 -1.76
CA LEU A 3 15.86 6.94 -2.62
C LEU A 3 16.46 5.53 -2.68
N LEU A 4 16.38 4.87 -3.83
CA LEU A 4 17.03 3.56 -4.03
C LEU A 4 18.55 3.73 -4.04
N ARG A 5 19.23 3.22 -3.01
CA ARG A 5 20.69 3.32 -2.86
C ARG A 5 21.45 2.15 -3.46
N SER A 6 20.87 0.96 -3.36
CA SER A 6 21.48 -0.26 -3.89
C SER A 6 20.41 -1.33 -4.08
N PHE A 7 20.67 -2.23 -5.03
CA PHE A 7 19.91 -3.45 -5.24
C PHE A 7 20.83 -4.59 -5.67
N ASP A 8 20.37 -5.83 -5.53
CA ASP A 8 21.08 -7.01 -6.02
C ASP A 8 20.26 -7.80 -7.06
N GLN A 9 20.86 -8.88 -7.59
CA GLN A 9 20.24 -9.77 -8.58
C GLN A 9 19.02 -10.54 -8.05
N PHE A 10 18.80 -10.55 -6.73
CA PHE A 10 17.65 -11.17 -6.08
C PHE A 10 16.57 -10.13 -5.74
N ALA A 11 16.73 -8.87 -6.19
CA ALA A 11 15.86 -7.74 -5.88
C ALA A 11 15.81 -7.35 -4.40
N ASN A 12 16.81 -7.72 -3.59
CA ASN A 12 16.97 -7.09 -2.28
C ASN A 12 17.33 -5.62 -2.50
N ALA A 13 16.70 -4.70 -1.77
CA ALA A 13 16.84 -3.27 -2.00
C ALA A 13 17.14 -2.51 -0.70
N VAL A 14 18.02 -1.51 -0.79
CA VAL A 14 18.27 -0.54 0.28
C VAL A 14 17.68 0.80 -0.15
N ILE A 15 16.72 1.30 0.62
CA ILE A 15 16.03 2.56 0.37
C ILE A 15 16.34 3.52 1.51
N GLU A 16 16.89 4.69 1.18
CA GLU A 16 17.10 5.79 2.12
C GLU A 16 15.92 6.77 2.06
N GLU A 17 15.70 7.50 3.17
CA GLU A 17 14.58 8.45 3.30
C GLU A 17 13.23 7.81 2.93
N ALA A 18 13.09 6.52 3.25
CA ALA A 18 11.92 5.75 2.93
C ALA A 18 10.72 6.26 3.72
N TYR A 19 9.57 6.27 3.05
CA TYR A 19 8.26 6.41 3.67
C TYR A 19 7.28 5.41 3.05
N GLU A 20 6.39 4.89 3.89
CA GLU A 20 5.25 4.08 3.49
C GLU A 20 4.08 4.98 3.14
N ARG A 21 3.59 4.91 1.89
CA ARG A 21 2.35 5.59 1.50
C ARG A 21 1.19 4.62 1.65
N VAL A 22 0.27 4.93 2.55
CA VAL A 22 -0.98 4.16 2.72
C VAL A 22 -2.09 4.92 2.01
N ILE A 23 -2.84 4.23 1.14
CA ILE A 23 -3.96 4.79 0.38
C ILE A 23 -5.22 3.97 0.71
N VAL A 24 -6.31 4.66 1.06
CA VAL A 24 -7.63 4.05 1.34
C VAL A 24 -8.71 4.93 0.71
N GLY A 25 -9.33 4.45 -0.37
CA GLY A 25 -10.22 5.28 -1.19
C GLY A 25 -9.51 6.53 -1.71
N ASP A 26 -10.08 7.71 -1.44
CA ASP A 26 -9.50 9.01 -1.79
C ASP A 26 -8.59 9.59 -0.68
N LEU A 27 -8.27 8.82 0.35
CA LEU A 27 -7.40 9.26 1.45
C LEU A 27 -6.00 8.68 1.30
N TYR A 28 -4.97 9.47 1.62
CA TYR A 28 -3.60 8.98 1.71
C TYR A 28 -2.82 9.54 2.91
N CYS A 29 -1.78 8.84 3.31
CA CYS A 29 -0.85 9.28 4.34
C CYS A 29 0.55 8.72 4.06
N ASP A 30 1.58 9.55 4.26
CA ASP A 30 2.98 9.17 4.13
C ASP A 30 3.59 9.01 5.54
N ILE A 31 3.99 7.78 5.87
CA ILE A 31 4.54 7.39 7.18
C ILE A 31 6.07 7.23 7.05
N PRO A 32 6.89 8.03 7.76
CA PRO A 32 8.34 7.96 7.62
C PRO A 32 8.90 6.65 8.20
N LEU A 33 9.80 6.01 7.45
CA LEU A 33 10.51 4.79 7.82
C LEU A 33 12.03 5.00 7.98
N GLY A 34 12.60 5.97 7.26
CA GLY A 34 14.04 6.27 7.29
C GLY A 34 14.85 5.31 6.40
N LEU A 35 15.86 4.65 6.95
CA LEU A 35 16.65 3.66 6.19
C LEU A 35 15.95 2.30 6.24
N TYR A 36 15.58 1.77 5.07
CA TYR A 36 14.79 0.54 4.96
C TYR A 36 15.48 -0.49 4.06
N ILE A 37 15.54 -1.74 4.52
CA ILE A 37 16.08 -2.87 3.76
C ILE A 37 14.93 -3.80 3.40
N ILE A 38 14.68 -3.97 2.11
CA ILE A 38 13.62 -4.82 1.58
C ILE A 38 14.24 -6.11 1.07
N ARG A 39 13.65 -7.23 1.48
CA ARG A 39 14.04 -8.55 0.99
C ARG A 39 13.32 -8.87 -0.32
N GLY A 40 14.05 -9.40 -1.29
CA GLY A 40 13.63 -9.54 -2.67
C GLY A 40 12.37 -10.38 -2.89
N GLU A 41 12.12 -11.43 -2.11
CA GLU A 41 10.89 -12.21 -2.25
C GLU A 41 9.61 -11.43 -1.86
N ASN A 42 9.76 -10.32 -1.14
CA ASN A 42 8.64 -9.45 -0.75
C ASN A 42 8.42 -8.32 -1.77
N VAL A 43 9.23 -8.25 -2.83
CA VAL A 43 9.11 -7.24 -3.87
C VAL A 43 8.14 -7.73 -4.95
N VAL A 44 7.06 -6.99 -5.14
CA VAL A 44 6.15 -7.21 -6.28
C VAL A 44 6.63 -6.43 -7.50
N LEU A 45 6.95 -5.15 -7.32
CA LEU A 45 7.40 -4.25 -8.38
C LEU A 45 8.23 -3.11 -7.77
N ILE A 46 9.26 -2.68 -8.51
CA ILE A 46 10.03 -1.46 -8.25
C ILE A 46 10.01 -0.64 -9.54
N GLY A 47 9.74 0.66 -9.41
CA GLY A 47 9.72 1.59 -10.53
C GLY A 47 10.39 2.90 -10.15
N GLU A 48 11.01 3.55 -11.14
CA GLU A 48 11.46 4.93 -11.00
C GLU A 48 10.25 5.86 -10.99
N LEU A 49 10.40 6.95 -10.25
CA LEU A 49 9.36 7.92 -10.00
C LEU A 49 9.79 9.27 -10.56
N ASP A 50 8.95 9.85 -11.40
CA ASP A 50 9.19 11.17 -11.97
C ASP A 50 8.72 12.25 -11.01
N VAL A 51 9.68 12.97 -10.40
CA VAL A 51 9.42 13.98 -9.38
C VAL A 51 8.72 15.22 -9.94
N GLU A 52 8.76 15.43 -11.26
CA GLU A 52 8.10 16.57 -11.91
C GLU A 52 6.62 16.31 -12.20
N LYS A 53 6.16 15.06 -12.07
CA LYS A 53 4.78 14.67 -12.34
C LYS A 53 3.98 14.54 -11.05
N GLU A 54 2.73 15.00 -11.11
CA GLU A 54 1.76 14.77 -10.05
C GLU A 54 1.35 13.29 -10.07
N GLU A 55 1.83 12.54 -9.08
CA GLU A 55 1.61 11.08 -8.99
C GLU A 55 0.19 10.72 -8.58
N LEU A 56 -0.41 11.56 -7.74
CA LEU A 56 -1.70 11.31 -7.13
C LEU A 56 -2.79 12.04 -7.92
N PRO A 57 -3.94 11.39 -8.15
CA PRO A 57 -5.12 12.07 -8.66
C PRO A 57 -5.48 13.30 -7.81
N ALA A 58 -5.99 14.36 -8.45
CA ALA A 58 -6.30 15.64 -7.79
C ALA A 58 -7.31 15.54 -6.63
N GLN A 59 -8.12 14.47 -6.58
CA GLN A 59 -9.09 14.23 -5.50
C GLN A 59 -8.49 13.63 -4.22
N MET A 60 -7.21 13.24 -4.23
CA MET A 60 -6.56 12.63 -3.07
C MET A 60 -6.42 13.61 -1.91
N VAL A 61 -6.81 13.19 -0.70
CA VAL A 61 -6.76 13.99 0.52
C VAL A 61 -5.74 13.40 1.49
N GLN A 62 -4.75 14.21 1.88
CA GLN A 62 -3.80 13.83 2.91
C GLN A 62 -4.47 13.85 4.28
N VAL A 63 -4.30 12.78 5.05
CA VAL A 63 -4.84 12.65 6.42
C VAL A 63 -3.77 12.26 7.42
N SER A 64 -4.11 12.29 8.71
CA SER A 64 -3.20 11.85 9.76
C SER A 64 -2.99 10.32 9.77
N GLU A 65 -1.88 9.87 10.35
CA GLU A 65 -1.57 8.45 10.52
C GLU A 65 -2.66 7.71 11.32
N ALA A 66 -3.27 8.37 12.32
CA ALA A 66 -4.34 7.79 13.11
C ALA A 66 -5.64 7.63 12.29
N GLU A 67 -5.91 8.54 11.35
CA GLU A 67 -7.07 8.48 10.48
C GLU A 67 -6.90 7.43 9.40
N ILE A 68 -5.75 7.39 8.71
CA ILE A 68 -5.52 6.40 7.65
C ILE A 68 -5.54 4.97 8.20
N LYS A 69 -4.98 4.73 9.39
CA LYS A 69 -4.99 3.39 10.02
C LYS A 69 -6.40 2.96 10.41
N ARG A 70 -7.25 3.90 10.84
CA ARG A 70 -8.67 3.62 11.11
C ARG A 70 -9.41 3.28 9.82
N ALA A 71 -9.21 4.05 8.76
CA ALA A 71 -9.81 3.80 7.45
C ALA A 71 -9.38 2.44 6.89
N GLN A 72 -8.08 2.13 6.93
CA GLN A 72 -7.52 0.86 6.45
C GLN A 72 -8.07 -0.35 7.21
N LYS A 73 -8.22 -0.23 8.53
CA LYS A 73 -8.84 -1.28 9.34
C LYS A 73 -10.30 -1.51 8.95
N ALA A 74 -11.07 -0.44 8.79
CA ALA A 74 -12.48 -0.54 8.40
C ALA A 74 -12.66 -1.18 7.02
N GLU A 75 -11.85 -0.78 6.03
CA GLU A 75 -11.88 -1.35 4.67
C GLU A 75 -11.55 -2.86 4.69
N LYS A 76 -10.53 -3.25 5.46
CA LYS A 76 -10.14 -4.65 5.61
C LYS A 76 -11.25 -5.49 6.26
N GLU A 77 -11.90 -4.97 7.28
CA GLU A 77 -13.04 -5.64 7.95
C GLU A 77 -14.23 -5.80 7.00
N GLU A 78 -14.54 -4.77 6.21
CA GLU A 78 -15.60 -4.83 5.19
C GLU A 78 -15.28 -5.86 4.10
N MET A 79 -14.04 -5.88 3.61
CA MET A 79 -13.58 -6.85 2.62
C MET A 79 -13.71 -8.29 3.13
N LEU A 80 -13.37 -8.53 4.40
CA LEU A 80 -13.52 -9.85 5.04
C LEU A 80 -14.99 -10.27 5.18
N LEU A 81 -15.86 -9.34 5.56
CA LEU A 81 -17.31 -9.58 5.66
C LEU A 81 -17.91 -9.92 4.29
N LYS A 82 -17.62 -9.10 3.27
CA LYS A 82 -18.05 -9.32 1.88
C LYS A 82 -17.55 -10.65 1.33
N GLY A 83 -16.27 -10.98 1.57
CA GLY A 83 -15.68 -12.26 1.17
C GLY A 83 -16.38 -13.46 1.81
N THR A 84 -16.74 -13.35 3.10
CA THR A 84 -17.46 -14.40 3.83
C THR A 84 -18.89 -14.57 3.33
N MET A 85 -19.60 -13.46 3.09
CA MET A 85 -20.96 -13.49 2.54
C MET A 85 -20.99 -14.07 1.13
N ARG A 86 -20.06 -13.67 0.26
CA ARG A 86 -19.96 -14.20 -1.10
C ARG A 86 -19.75 -15.72 -1.12
N LYS A 87 -18.83 -16.24 -0.29
CA LYS A 87 -18.63 -17.69 -0.13
C LYS A 87 -19.90 -18.42 0.33
N ARG A 88 -20.71 -17.79 1.18
CA ARG A 88 -22.00 -18.36 1.62
C ARG A 88 -23.05 -18.36 0.52
N MET A 89 -23.13 -17.31 -0.29
CA MET A 89 -24.08 -17.24 -1.41
C MET A 89 -23.72 -18.24 -2.52
N GLU A 90 -22.44 -18.33 -2.90
CA GLU A 90 -21.96 -19.30 -3.90
C GLU A 90 -22.23 -20.77 -3.47
N PHE A 91 -22.30 -21.05 -2.16
CA PHE A 91 -22.67 -22.38 -1.65
C PHE A 91 -24.16 -22.70 -1.85
N LEU A 92 -25.04 -21.71 -1.79
CA LEU A 92 -26.50 -21.90 -1.92
C LEU A 92 -26.94 -22.06 -3.39
N ASP A 93 -26.15 -21.59 -4.35
CA ASP A 93 -26.44 -21.67 -5.79
C ASP A 93 -26.04 -23.03 -6.42
N LEU A 94 -25.55 -24.00 -5.62
CA LEU A 94 -25.11 -25.33 -6.06
C LEU A 94 -26.14 -26.45 -5.81
N ASP A 95 -27.30 -26.14 -5.23
CA ASP A 95 -28.45 -27.03 -5.03
C ASP A 95 -29.63 -26.66 -5.95
#